data_AF-A0A3B9A8H9-F1
#
_entry.id   AF-A0A3B9A8H9-F1
#
_cell.length_a   1.000
_cell.length_b   1.000
_cell.length_c   1.000
_cell.angle_alpha   90.00
_cell.angle_beta   90.00
_cell.angle_gamma   90.00
#
_symmetry.space_group_name_H-M   'P 1'
#
loop_
_entity.id
_entity.type
_entity.pdbx_description
1 polymer ?
#
loop_
_entity_poly.entity_id
_entity_poly.type
_entity_poly.pdbx_seq_one_letter_code
_entity_poly.pdbx_strand_id
1 'polypeptide(L)'
;MNSFVKFGGIVALVCLIFGTEAMAEHPGKPLLTVKQLMNAVITPTTGSIWGASDLKTDAQWQTVEHAALAVIAAGNLLSSG
;
A
#
# COMPACT_ATOMS: atom_id res chain seq x y z
N MET A 1 -18.62 51.10 8.50
CA MET A 1 -17.41 50.95 9.35
C MET A 1 -17.91 50.45 10.71
N ASN A 2 -17.92 49.16 11.07
CA ASN A 2 -16.77 48.40 11.59
C ASN A 2 -17.06 46.89 11.85
N SER A 3 -18.07 46.26 11.22
CA SER A 3 -18.48 44.89 11.59
C SER A 3 -17.98 43.76 10.69
N PHE A 4 -17.39 44.05 9.52
CA PHE A 4 -16.98 42.99 8.58
C PHE A 4 -15.54 42.48 8.79
N VAL A 5 -14.71 43.20 9.55
CA VAL A 5 -13.28 42.85 9.76
C VAL A 5 -13.07 41.87 10.93
N LYS A 6 -14.02 41.78 11.87
CA LYS A 6 -13.86 40.96 13.08
C LYS A 6 -13.92 39.44 12.83
N PHE A 7 -14.63 39.00 11.79
CA PHE A 7 -14.73 37.58 11.46
C PHE A 7 -13.51 37.04 10.70
N GLY A 8 -12.84 37.88 9.90
CA GLY A 8 -11.63 37.47 9.16
C GLY A 8 -10.43 37.18 10.06
N GLY A 9 -10.31 37.91 11.18
CA GLY A 9 -9.18 37.75 12.12
C GLY A 9 -9.23 36.46 12.95
N ILE A 10 -10.43 35.98 13.31
CA ILE A 10 -10.60 34.75 14.09
C ILE A 10 -10.34 33.51 13.21
N VAL A 11 -10.77 33.55 11.93
CA VAL A 11 -10.51 32.45 10.98
C VAL A 11 -9.01 32.32 10.67
N ALA A 12 -8.30 33.44 10.54
CA ALA A 12 -6.85 33.43 10.32
C ALA A 12 -6.05 32.89 11.53
N LEU A 13 -6.55 33.10 12.75
CA LEU A 13 -5.88 32.63 13.98
C LEU A 13 -6.09 31.11 14.20
N VAL A 14 -7.22 30.55 13.78
CA VAL A 14 -7.52 29.11 13.91
C VAL A 14 -6.63 28.27 12.98
N CYS A 15 -6.25 28.77 11.80
CA CYS A 15 -5.36 28.05 10.88
C CYS A 15 -3.91 27.94 11.38
N LEU A 16 -3.47 28.76 12.33
CA LEU A 16 -2.12 28.72 12.89
C LEU A 16 -1.91 27.63 13.95
N ILE A 17 -3.00 27.08 14.51
CA ILE A 17 -2.94 26.09 15.62
C ILE A 17 -2.98 24.64 15.10
N PHE A 18 -3.53 24.43 13.90
CA PHE A 18 -3.41 23.16 13.19
C PHE A 18 -2.06 23.14 12.48
N GLY A 19 -1.03 22.94 13.30
CA GLY A 19 0.34 22.78 12.86
C GLY A 19 0.38 21.87 11.65
N THR A 20 1.05 22.34 10.62
CA THR A 20 1.51 21.54 9.51
C THR A 20 2.35 20.42 10.10
N GLU A 21 1.75 19.25 10.31
CA GLU A 21 2.49 18.01 10.42
C GLU A 21 3.17 17.82 9.08
N ALA A 22 4.37 18.39 8.96
CA ALA A 22 5.30 18.05 7.92
C ALA A 22 5.42 16.53 8.02
N MET A 23 4.79 15.83 7.07
CA MET A 23 5.07 14.44 6.81
C MET A 23 6.55 14.40 6.46
N ALA A 24 7.38 14.21 7.48
CA ALA A 24 8.75 13.82 7.29
C ALA A 24 8.63 12.48 6.58
N GLU A 25 8.74 12.50 5.25
CA GLU A 25 9.11 11.33 4.47
C GLU A 25 10.46 10.90 5.04
N HIS A 26 10.39 10.07 6.08
CA HIS A 26 11.54 9.32 6.51
C HIS A 26 11.93 8.52 5.29
N PRO A 27 13.17 8.59 4.78
CA PRO A 27 13.70 7.59 3.86
C PRO A 27 13.92 6.33 4.70
N GLY A 28 12.82 5.82 5.26
CA GLY A 28 12.73 4.67 6.12
C GLY A 28 12.82 3.48 5.20
N LYS A 29 13.77 2.61 5.51
CA LYS A 29 13.99 1.30 4.89
C LYS A 29 12.67 0.71 4.37
N PRO A 30 12.67 0.12 3.16
CA PRO A 30 11.47 -0.46 2.56
C PRO A 30 10.66 -1.21 3.61
N LEU A 31 9.35 -0.92 3.68
CA LEU A 31 8.43 -1.48 4.69
C LEU A 31 8.55 -3.02 4.79
N LEU A 32 8.93 -3.67 3.69
CA LEU A 32 9.38 -5.05 3.64
C LEU A 32 10.73 -5.18 2.91
N THR A 33 11.64 -5.99 3.45
CA THR A 33 12.81 -6.45 2.69
C THR A 33 12.40 -7.46 1.62
N VAL A 34 13.18 -7.56 0.54
CA VAL A 34 13.03 -8.60 -0.49
C VAL A 34 12.92 -9.99 0.14
N LYS A 35 13.75 -10.31 1.14
CA LYS A 35 13.73 -11.60 1.84
C LYS A 35 12.41 -11.89 2.54
N GLN A 36 11.83 -10.89 3.22
CA GLN A 36 10.54 -11.05 3.88
C GLN A 36 9.43 -11.27 2.85
N LEU A 37 9.45 -10.54 1.74
CA LEU A 37 8.44 -10.68 0.70
C LEU A 37 8.54 -12.02 -0.03
N MET A 38 9.77 -12.46 -0.32
CA MET A 38 10.04 -13.78 -0.91
C MET A 38 9.49 -14.90 -0.04
N ASN A 39 9.69 -14.83 1.27
CA ASN A 39 9.25 -15.88 2.20
C ASN A 39 7.74 -15.84 2.47
N ALA A 40 7.16 -14.65 2.60
CA ALA A 40 5.76 -14.49 2.97
C ALA A 40 4.80 -14.66 1.79
N VAL A 41 5.21 -14.25 0.58
CA VAL A 41 4.31 -14.20 -0.58
C VAL A 41 4.88 -15.00 -1.74
N ILE A 42 6.00 -14.57 -2.34
CA ILE A 42 6.45 -15.08 -3.65
C ILE A 42 6.66 -16.60 -3.63
N THR A 43 7.43 -17.12 -2.66
CA THR A 43 7.77 -18.56 -2.59
C THR A 43 6.53 -19.45 -2.46
N PRO A 44 5.63 -19.24 -1.47
CA PRO A 44 4.45 -20.09 -1.34
C PRO A 44 3.48 -19.96 -2.53
N THR A 45 3.25 -18.75 -3.09
CA THR A 45 2.36 -18.61 -4.26
C THR A 45 2.95 -19.17 -5.54
N THR A 46 4.27 -19.06 -5.73
CA THR A 46 4.98 -19.74 -6.84
C THR A 46 4.78 -21.25 -6.76
N GLY A 47 4.85 -21.83 -5.56
CA GLY A 47 4.51 -23.24 -5.34
C GLY A 47 3.06 -23.58 -5.71
N SER A 48 2.11 -22.68 -5.46
CA SER A 48 0.71 -22.88 -5.86
C SER A 48 0.47 -22.74 -7.36
N ILE A 49 1.21 -21.86 -8.06
CA ILE A 49 1.07 -21.65 -9.51
C ILE A 49 1.67 -22.83 -10.28
N TRP A 50 2.91 -23.20 -9.95
CA TRP A 50 3.65 -24.21 -10.71
C TRP A 50 3.50 -25.63 -10.16
N GLY A 51 3.03 -25.77 -8.91
CA GLY A 51 2.64 -27.06 -8.34
C GLY A 51 1.23 -27.49 -8.75
N ALA A 52 0.42 -26.58 -9.30
CA ALA A 52 -0.89 -26.91 -9.84
C ALA A 52 -0.75 -27.79 -11.09
N SER A 53 -1.16 -29.05 -10.96
CA SER A 53 -1.22 -30.01 -12.05
C SER A 53 -2.67 -30.36 -12.34
N ASP A 54 -3.01 -30.51 -13.62
CA ASP A 54 -4.28 -31.07 -14.08
C ASP A 54 -5.55 -30.33 -13.58
N LEU A 55 -5.57 -29.00 -13.68
CA LEU A 55 -6.71 -28.16 -13.31
C LEU A 55 -7.98 -28.54 -14.10
N LYS A 56 -9.05 -28.95 -13.41
CA LYS A 56 -10.31 -29.42 -14.00
C LYS A 56 -11.49 -28.49 -13.74
N THR A 57 -11.47 -27.75 -12.64
CA THR A 57 -12.62 -26.95 -12.20
C THR A 57 -12.28 -25.47 -12.19
N ASP A 58 -13.30 -24.62 -12.35
CA ASP A 58 -13.15 -23.17 -12.28
C ASP A 58 -12.58 -22.73 -10.92
N ALA A 59 -12.96 -23.40 -9.83
CA ALA A 59 -12.42 -23.12 -8.51
C ALA A 59 -10.90 -23.38 -8.41
N GLN A 60 -10.40 -24.40 -9.11
CA GLN A 60 -8.97 -24.68 -9.17
C GLN A 60 -8.24 -23.63 -10.01
N TRP A 61 -8.83 -23.21 -11.13
CA TRP A 61 -8.31 -22.10 -11.94
C TRP A 61 -8.27 -20.79 -11.17
N GLN A 62 -9.34 -20.46 -10.44
CA GLN A 62 -9.41 -19.25 -9.62
C GLN A 62 -8.35 -19.24 -8.51
N THR A 63 -8.02 -20.40 -7.94
CA THR A 63 -6.93 -20.52 -6.95
C THR A 63 -5.58 -20.15 -7.55
N VAL A 64 -5.28 -20.63 -8.76
CA VAL A 64 -4.04 -20.29 -9.48
C VAL A 64 -4.02 -18.82 -9.89
N GLU A 65 -5.15 -18.28 -10.34
CA GLU A 65 -5.31 -16.86 -10.66
C GLU A 65 -5.02 -15.97 -9.44
N HIS A 66 -5.62 -16.25 -8.30
CA HIS A 66 -5.38 -15.51 -7.06
C HIS A 66 -3.90 -15.58 -6.65
N ALA A 67 -3.25 -16.74 -6.80
CA ALA A 67 -1.83 -16.88 -6.53
C ALA A 67 -0.97 -16.03 -7.48
N ALA A 68 -1.31 -15.98 -8.78
CA ALA A 68 -0.61 -15.16 -9.76
C ALA A 68 -0.76 -13.66 -9.47
N LEU A 69 -1.97 -13.21 -9.12
CA LEU A 69 -2.24 -11.82 -8.73
C LEU A 69 -1.43 -11.42 -7.48
N ALA A 70 -1.28 -12.31 -6.50
CA ALA A 70 -0.46 -12.06 -5.32
C ALA A 70 1.04 -11.91 -5.67
N VAL A 71 1.57 -12.67 -6.63
CA VAL A 71 2.95 -12.49 -7.12
C VAL A 71 3.13 -11.15 -7.81
N ILE A 72 2.17 -10.74 -8.65
CA ILE A 72 2.20 -9.43 -9.33
C ILE A 72 2.15 -8.29 -8.31
N ALA A 73 1.26 -8.38 -7.33
CA ALA A 73 1.16 -7.37 -6.27
C ALA A 73 2.46 -7.26 -5.46
N ALA A 74 3.10 -8.40 -5.14
CA ALA A 74 4.41 -8.41 -4.51
C ALA A 74 5.48 -7.74 -5.39
N GLY A 75 5.49 -7.99 -6.71
CA GLY A 75 6.38 -7.31 -7.65
C GLY A 75 6.16 -5.79 -7.67
N ASN A 76 4.91 -5.34 -7.66
CA ASN A 76 4.58 -3.91 -7.59
C ASN A 76 5.08 -3.26 -6.30
N LEU A 77 4.92 -3.95 -5.15
CA LEU A 77 5.44 -3.48 -3.86
C LEU A 77 6.97 -3.32 -3.86
N LEU A 78 7.70 -4.24 -4.52
CA LEU A 78 9.14 -4.10 -4.71
C LEU A 78 9.50 -2.92 -5.59
N SER A 79 8.72 -2.67 -6.64
CA SER A 79 8.96 -1.57 -7.58
C SER A 79 8.63 -0.20 -6.99
N SER A 80 7.70 -0.13 -6.04
CA SER A 80 7.28 1.12 -5.38
C SER A 80 8.09 1.45 -4.12
N GLY A 81 8.99 0.55 -3.70
CA GLY A 81 9.76 0.63 -2.45
C GLY A 81 11.09 1.36 -2.57
#